data_AF-A0A086YYJ5-F1
#
_entry.id   AF-A0A086YYJ5-F1
#
_cell.length_a   1.000
_cell.length_b   1.000
_cell.length_c   1.000
_cell.angle_alpha   90.00
_cell.angle_beta   90.00
_cell.angle_gamma   90.00
#
_symmetry.space_group_name_H-M   'P 1'
#
loop_
_entity.id
_entity.type
_entity.pdbx_description
1 polymer ?
#
loop_
_entity_poly.entity_id
_entity_poly.type
_entity_poly.pdbx_seq_one_letter_code
_entity_poly.pdbx_strand_id
1 'polypeptide(L)'
;MNYTFDQLTDLAEQSLKVVAGLDEDCEELAREAIFAGEPDLAIADALDIAVDHPELYARFPQGVENLAKDPEYEVIQPYAEQLLR
;
A
#
# COMPACT_ATOMS: atom_id res chain seq x y z
N MET A 1 -1.08 -11.11 -11.22
CA MET A 1 -1.71 -12.03 -10.24
C MET A 1 -3.09 -11.47 -9.96
N ASN A 2 -4.18 -12.22 -10.10
CA ASN A 2 -5.50 -11.59 -9.99
C ASN A 2 -5.97 -11.58 -8.52
N TYR A 3 -5.93 -10.41 -7.88
CA TYR A 3 -6.47 -10.22 -6.53
C TYR A 3 -7.97 -9.91 -6.59
N THR A 4 -8.76 -10.50 -5.69
CA THR A 4 -10.14 -10.05 -5.52
C THR A 4 -10.20 -8.71 -4.81
N PHE A 5 -11.33 -8.00 -4.92
CA PHE A 5 -11.56 -6.76 -4.19
C PHE A 5 -11.32 -6.93 -2.68
N ASP A 6 -11.91 -7.96 -2.07
CA ASP A 6 -11.72 -8.24 -0.63
C ASP A 6 -10.25 -8.47 -0.27
N GLN A 7 -9.48 -9.14 -1.13
CA GLN A 7 -8.05 -9.37 -0.89
C GLN A 7 -7.22 -8.08 -1.02
N LEU A 8 -7.60 -7.17 -1.93
CA LEU A 8 -6.95 -5.85 -2.03
C LEU A 8 -7.27 -4.99 -0.81
N THR A 9 -8.52 -4.98 -0.36
CA THR A 9 -8.94 -4.27 0.85
C THR A 9 -8.20 -4.80 2.08
N ASP A 10 -8.09 -6.12 2.24
CA ASP A 10 -7.31 -6.72 3.32
C ASP A 10 -5.82 -6.34 3.25
N LEU A 11 -5.24 -6.24 2.05
CA LEU A 11 -3.87 -5.78 1.86
C LEU A 11 -3.70 -4.29 2.19
N ALA A 12 -4.66 -3.45 1.83
CA ALA A 12 -4.67 -2.04 2.15
C ALA A 12 -4.72 -1.82 3.67
N GLU A 13 -5.61 -2.50 4.37
CA GLU A 13 -5.69 -2.43 5.84
C GLU A 13 -4.41 -2.92 6.53
N GLN A 14 -3.78 -3.97 6.00
CA GLN A 14 -2.50 -4.45 6.52
C GLN A 14 -1.37 -3.45 6.27
N SER A 15 -1.37 -2.79 5.11
CA SER A 15 -0.39 -1.77 4.75
C SER A 15 -0.51 -0.55 5.66
N LEU A 16 -1.73 -0.09 5.96
CA LEU A 16 -1.95 1.02 6.89
C LEU A 16 -1.48 0.70 8.32
N LYS A 17 -1.56 -0.55 8.76
CA LYS A 17 -1.02 -0.96 10.07
C LYS A 17 0.50 -0.85 10.14
N VAL A 18 1.22 -0.89 9.01
CA VAL A 18 2.68 -0.75 8.98
C VAL A 18 3.10 0.68 9.30
N VAL A 19 2.34 1.65 8.80
CA VAL A 19 2.63 3.09 8.88
C VAL A 19 1.78 3.85 9.89
N ALA A 20 1.01 3.13 10.71
CA ALA A 20 0.09 3.72 11.68
C ALA A 20 0.77 4.69 12.66
N GLY A 21 0.19 5.88 12.79
CA GLY A 21 0.64 6.99 13.63
C GLY A 21 1.78 7.81 13.05
N LEU A 22 2.17 7.62 11.78
CA LEU A 22 3.24 8.38 11.14
C LEU A 22 2.71 9.64 10.43
N ASP A 23 1.55 9.53 9.77
CA ASP A 23 0.88 10.65 9.11
C ASP A 23 -0.64 10.46 9.18
N GLU A 24 -1.29 11.19 10.10
CA GLU A 24 -2.73 11.07 10.34
C GLU A 24 -3.57 11.56 9.15
N ASP A 25 -3.10 12.59 8.42
CA ASP A 25 -3.82 13.15 7.28
C ASP A 25 -3.79 12.16 6.11
N CYS A 26 -2.62 11.57 5.81
CA CYS A 26 -2.50 10.53 4.79
C CYS A 26 -3.23 9.22 5.18
N GLU A 27 -3.24 8.85 6.46
CA GLU A 27 -4.03 7.71 6.93
C GLU A 27 -5.54 7.92 6.76
N GLU A 28 -6.04 9.14 6.96
CA GLU A 28 -7.44 9.48 6.70
C GLU A 28 -7.77 9.34 5.22
N LEU A 29 -6.94 9.92 4.33
CA LEU A 29 -7.09 9.80 2.88
C LEU A 29 -7.10 8.34 2.41
N ALA A 30 -6.19 7.52 2.92
CA ALA A 30 -6.14 6.10 2.56
C ALA A 30 -7.39 5.33 3.02
N ARG A 31 -7.98 5.69 4.16
CA ARG A 31 -9.26 5.10 4.60
C ARG A 31 -10.43 5.54 3.72
N GLU A 32 -10.43 6.80 3.27
CA GLU A 32 -11.42 7.30 2.31
C GLU A 32 -11.30 6.55 0.98
N ALA A 33 -10.09 6.29 0.49
CA ALA A 33 -9.83 5.51 -0.71
C ALA A 33 -10.39 4.06 -0.60
N ILE A 34 -10.16 3.38 0.53
CA ILE A 34 -10.77 2.06 0.79
C ILE A 34 -12.31 2.15 0.73
N PHE A 35 -12.90 3.16 1.36
CA PHE A 35 -14.35 3.35 1.38
C PHE A 35 -14.93 3.67 -0.02
N ALA A 36 -14.17 4.37 -0.86
CA ALA A 36 -14.50 4.66 -2.25
C ALA A 36 -14.36 3.44 -3.18
N GLY A 37 -13.77 2.35 -2.70
CA GLY A 37 -13.52 1.14 -3.50
C GLY A 37 -12.20 1.17 -4.26
N GLU A 38 -11.23 1.98 -3.80
CA GLU A 38 -9.90 2.16 -4.39
C GLU A 38 -8.79 1.68 -3.41
N PRO A 39 -8.77 0.39 -3.03
CA PRO A 39 -7.82 -0.13 -2.05
C PRO A 39 -6.36 -0.12 -2.53
N ASP A 40 -6.13 -0.12 -3.84
CA ASP A 40 -4.80 0.03 -4.44
C ASP A 40 -4.20 1.43 -4.21
N LEU A 41 -5.03 2.49 -4.25
CA LEU A 41 -4.61 3.83 -3.86
C LEU A 41 -4.25 3.89 -2.37
N ALA A 42 -5.05 3.28 -1.51
CA ALA A 42 -4.74 3.21 -0.08
C ALA A 42 -3.42 2.47 0.23
N ILE A 43 -3.07 1.45 -0.58
CA ILE A 43 -1.76 0.79 -0.50
C ILE A 43 -0.65 1.76 -0.93
N ALA A 44 -0.85 2.50 -2.03
CA ALA A 44 0.12 3.50 -2.50
C ALA A 44 0.34 4.61 -1.48
N ASP A 45 -0.72 5.13 -0.85
CA ASP A 45 -0.62 6.13 0.21
C ASP A 45 0.21 5.62 1.40
N ALA A 46 -0.03 4.36 1.82
CA ALA A 46 0.78 3.76 2.87
C ALA A 46 2.26 3.62 2.47
N LEU A 47 2.55 3.28 1.21
CA LEU A 47 3.92 3.21 0.68
C LEU A 47 4.58 4.58 0.57
N ASP A 48 3.80 5.63 0.34
CA ASP A 48 4.27 7.02 0.29
C ASP A 48 4.67 7.51 1.68
N ILE A 49 3.84 7.25 2.70
CA ILE A 49 4.21 7.52 4.11
C ILE A 49 5.52 6.81 4.48
N ALA A 50 5.74 5.60 3.97
CA ALA A 50 6.95 4.83 4.23
C ALA A 50 8.22 5.37 3.54
N VAL A 51 8.13 6.34 2.62
CA VAL A 51 9.29 6.90 1.90
C VAL A 51 10.31 7.51 2.88
N ASP A 52 9.82 8.19 3.91
CA ASP A 52 10.66 8.79 4.95
C ASP A 52 11.09 7.79 6.05
N HIS A 53 10.58 6.56 5.98
CA HIS A 53 10.81 5.47 6.92
C HIS A 53 11.17 4.15 6.19
N PRO A 54 12.30 4.11 5.46
CA PRO A 54 12.61 3.03 4.51
C PRO A 54 12.73 1.64 5.16
N GLU A 55 13.01 1.56 6.46
CA GLU A 55 12.99 0.31 7.23
C GLU A 55 11.60 -0.36 7.27
N LEU A 56 10.54 0.39 6.99
CA LEU A 56 9.17 -0.11 7.00
C LEU A 56 8.81 -0.91 5.75
N TYR A 57 9.48 -0.69 4.61
CA TYR A 57 9.18 -1.41 3.36
C TYR A 57 9.27 -2.94 3.55
N ALA A 58 10.23 -3.42 4.34
CA ALA A 58 10.37 -4.84 4.68
C ALA A 58 9.23 -5.43 5.55
N ARG A 59 8.34 -4.57 6.07
CA ARG A 59 7.18 -4.96 6.90
C ARG A 59 5.89 -4.99 6.11
N PHE A 60 5.88 -4.50 4.86
CA PHE A 60 4.69 -4.57 4.02
C PHE A 60 4.36 -6.03 3.68
N PRO A 61 3.08 -6.37 3.51
CA PRO A 61 2.70 -7.72 3.11
C PRO A 61 3.33 -8.10 1.77
N GLN A 62 3.77 -9.35 1.64
CA GLN A 62 4.30 -9.91 0.38
C GLN A 62 3.38 -9.68 -0.83
N GLY A 63 2.07 -9.54 -0.61
CA GLY A 63 1.12 -9.21 -1.66
C GLY A 63 1.38 -7.85 -2.31
N VAL A 64 1.81 -6.86 -1.54
CA VAL A 64 2.14 -5.52 -2.04
C VAL A 64 3.35 -5.55 -2.98
N GLU A 65 4.37 -6.35 -2.66
CA GLU A 65 5.49 -6.61 -3.57
C GLU A 65 5.05 -7.25 -4.90
N ASN A 66 4.02 -8.11 -4.88
CA ASN A 66 3.50 -8.73 -6.10
C ASN A 66 2.73 -7.70 -6.94
N LEU A 67 1.95 -6.83 -6.29
CA LEU A 67 1.23 -5.74 -6.94
C LEU A 67 2.20 -4.76 -7.61
N ALA A 68 3.31 -4.41 -6.95
CA ALA A 68 4.33 -3.52 -7.51
C ALA A 68 5.00 -4.06 -8.79
N LYS A 69 4.92 -5.37 -9.04
CA LYS A 69 5.45 -6.03 -10.25
C LYS A 69 4.40 -6.20 -11.35
N ASP A 70 3.14 -5.85 -11.07
CA ASP A 70 2.02 -6.09 -11.96
C ASP A 70 1.62 -4.79 -12.69
N PRO A 71 1.58 -4.77 -14.04
CA PRO A 71 1.20 -3.59 -14.83
C PRO A 71 -0.23 -3.11 -14.61
N GLU A 72 -1.12 -3.93 -14.03
CA GLU A 72 -2.48 -3.49 -13.72
C GLU A 72 -2.53 -2.54 -12.51
N TYR A 73 -1.46 -2.47 -11.70
CA TYR A 73 -1.38 -1.65 -10.49
C TYR A 73 -0.34 -0.53 -10.64
N GLU A 74 -0.53 0.32 -11.65
CA GLU A 74 0.39 1.40 -12.02
C GLU A 74 0.73 2.36 -10.86
N VAL A 75 -0.20 2.53 -9.91
CA VAL A 75 -0.02 3.40 -8.73
C VAL A 75 0.93 2.81 -7.68
N ILE A 76 1.13 1.49 -7.68
CA ILE A 76 2.03 0.79 -6.73
C ILE A 76 3.41 0.54 -7.36
N GLN A 77 3.51 0.44 -8.69
CA GLN A 77 4.78 0.17 -9.39
C GLN A 77 5.96 1.09 -9.03
N PRO A 78 5.78 2.40 -8.79
CA PRO A 78 6.89 3.29 -8.45
C PRO A 78 7.66 2.87 -7.19
N TYR A 79 7.03 2.07 -6.31
CA TYR A 79 7.60 1.61 -5.05
C TYR A 79 8.29 0.24 -5.15
N ALA A 80 8.33 -0.38 -6.33
CA ALA A 80 8.88 -1.72 -6.53
C ALA A 80 10.34 -1.86 -6.08
N GLU A 81 11.17 -0.82 -6.29
CA GLU A 81 12.56 -0.86 -5.86
C GLU A 81 12.71 -0.83 -4.35
N GLN A 82 11.90 -0.06 -3.64
CA GLN A 82 11.90 0.08 -2.19
C GLN A 82 11.44 -1.21 -1.52
N LEU A 83 10.43 -1.85 -2.10
CA LEU A 83 9.85 -3.12 -1.63
C LEU A 83 10.77 -4.33 -1.85
N LEU A 84 11.81 -4.22 -2.68
CA LEU A 84 12.76 -5.30 -2.99
C LEU A 84 14.13 -5.15 -2.30
N ARG A 85 14.27 -4.17 -1.40
CA ARG A 85 15.50 -3.92 -0.63
C ARG A 85 15.54 -4.72 0.67
#